data_AF-A0A2I1FHI5-F1
#
_entry.id   AF-A0A2I1FHI5-F1
#
_cell.length_a   1.000
_cell.length_b   1.000
_cell.length_c   1.000
_cell.angle_alpha   90.00
_cell.angle_beta   90.00
_cell.angle_gamma   90.00
#
_symmetry.space_group_name_H-M   'P 1'
#
loop_
_entity.id
_entity.type
_entity.pdbx_description
1 polymer ?
#
loop_
_entity_poly.entity_id
_entity_poly.type
_entity_poly.pdbx_seq_one_letter_code
_entity_poly.pdbx_strand_id
1 'polypeptide(L)'
;MYDIFLKDWFNALKTKVNCRLRANYKKYKALEVKSVEIIRDDQTTWLSSILDKNIHTNIVIDRVLVDEKPGVTTKRLVTNPEEVKKAVDNDFANMFRKRNTQLNTLIPFWQHIYELIGKFKEVMEVTTKNITLKEWNNIVKDLNEKSAAGLFSINYKII
;
A
#
# COMPACT_ATOMS: atom_id res chain seq x y z
N MET A 1 42.06 15.01 46.17
CA MET A 1 40.80 15.03 45.40
C MET A 1 40.86 13.82 44.47
N TYR A 2 40.22 12.71 44.83
CA TYR A 2 40.22 11.50 44.00
C TYR A 2 39.28 11.73 42.83
N ASP A 3 39.79 11.62 41.61
CA ASP A 3 39.03 11.84 40.39
C ASP A 3 38.04 10.67 40.19
N ILE A 4 36.76 10.96 40.43
CA ILE A 4 35.66 9.99 40.43
C ILE A 4 35.44 9.40 39.02
N PHE A 5 36.05 9.99 37.99
CA PHE A 5 35.94 9.60 36.59
C PHE A 5 37.26 9.08 36.01
N LEU A 6 37.87 8.11 36.68
CA LEU A 6 38.97 7.34 36.08
C LEU A 6 38.55 6.80 34.70
N LYS A 7 39.41 7.03 33.71
CA LYS A 7 39.15 6.69 32.30
C LYS A 7 38.75 5.22 32.11
N ASP A 8 39.28 4.34 32.95
CA ASP A 8 38.96 2.91 32.97
C ASP A 8 37.53 2.63 33.40
N TRP A 9 37.00 3.38 34.37
CA TRP A 9 35.60 3.28 34.78
C TRP A 9 34.66 3.69 33.64
N PHE A 10 34.99 4.77 32.93
CA PHE A 10 34.20 5.22 31.78
C PHE A 10 34.26 4.21 30.63
N ASN A 11 35.42 3.62 30.36
CA ASN A 11 35.59 2.56 29.36
C ASN A 11 34.79 1.29 29.73
N ALA A 12 34.78 0.89 31.00
CA ALA A 12 33.99 -0.23 31.49
C ALA A 12 32.48 0.04 31.37
N LEU A 13 32.04 1.25 31.72
CA LEU A 13 30.65 1.69 31.55
C LEU A 13 30.22 1.67 30.08
N LYS A 14 31.03 2.27 29.20
CA LYS A 14 30.80 2.28 27.74
C LYS A 14 30.67 0.87 27.18
N THR A 15 31.52 -0.05 27.65
CA THR A 15 31.46 -1.47 27.26
C THR A 15 30.15 -2.12 27.71
N LYS A 16 29.74 -1.94 28.97
CA LYS A 16 28.45 -2.45 29.48
C LYS A 16 27.25 -1.90 28.70
N VAL A 17 27.24 -0.59 28.43
CA VAL A 17 26.18 0.07 27.65
C VAL A 17 26.11 -0.51 26.24
N ASN A 18 27.26 -0.64 25.56
CA ASN A 18 27.32 -1.22 24.22
C ASN A 18 26.87 -2.68 24.18
N CYS A 19 27.23 -3.48 25.19
CA CYS A 19 26.74 -4.86 25.31
C CYS A 19 25.21 -4.92 25.44
N ARG A 20 24.63 -4.04 26.27
CA ARG A 20 23.15 -3.93 26.42
C ARG A 20 22.48 -3.49 25.12
N LEU A 21 23.02 -2.49 24.44
CA LEU A 21 22.50 -2.02 23.15
C LEU A 21 22.51 -3.14 22.10
N ARG A 22 23.60 -3.90 22.00
CA ARG A 22 23.67 -5.06 21.09
C ARG A 22 22.66 -6.15 21.45
N ALA A 23 22.49 -6.45 22.74
CA ALA A 23 21.53 -7.45 23.19
C ALA A 23 20.10 -7.02 22.87
N ASN A 24 19.75 -5.75 23.11
CA ASN A 24 18.45 -5.20 22.77
C ASN A 24 18.22 -5.21 21.25
N TYR A 25 19.19 -4.77 20.46
CA TYR A 25 19.12 -4.82 19.00
C TYR A 25 18.86 -6.23 18.47
N LYS A 26 19.56 -7.24 19.00
CA LYS A 26 19.32 -8.66 18.64
C LYS A 26 17.90 -9.11 18.97
N LYS A 27 17.36 -8.71 20.13
CA LYS A 27 15.98 -9.03 20.52
C LYS A 27 14.96 -8.38 19.58
N TYR A 28 15.14 -7.09 19.26
CA TYR A 28 14.26 -6.38 18.32
C TYR A 28 14.30 -7.02 16.94
N LYS A 29 15.50 -7.33 16.43
CA LYS A 29 15.65 -7.97 15.11
C LYS A 29 15.02 -9.36 15.07
N ALA A 30 15.11 -10.14 16.14
CA ALA A 30 14.46 -11.44 16.23
C ALA A 30 12.92 -11.34 16.30
N LEU A 31 12.39 -10.34 17.00
CA LEU A 31 10.96 -10.02 17.03
C LEU A 31 10.45 -9.57 15.66
N GLU A 32 11.21 -8.73 14.97
CA GLU A 32 10.93 -8.26 13.62
C GLU A 32 10.83 -9.44 12.64
N VAL A 33 11.84 -10.31 12.61
CA VAL A 33 11.83 -11.53 11.77
C VAL A 33 10.61 -12.40 12.07
N LYS A 34 10.31 -12.67 13.34
CA LYS A 34 9.12 -13.45 13.72
C LYS A 34 7.82 -12.78 13.30
N SER A 35 7.70 -11.47 13.45
CA SER A 35 6.50 -10.74 13.05
C SER A 35 6.29 -10.78 11.55
N VAL A 36 7.37 -10.68 10.76
CA VAL A 36 7.33 -10.81 9.31
C VAL A 36 6.97 -12.23 8.89
N GLU A 37 7.49 -13.26 9.56
CA GLU A 37 7.12 -14.66 9.34
C GLU A 37 5.64 -14.91 9.62
N ILE A 38 5.12 -14.46 10.78
CA ILE A 38 3.70 -14.57 11.12
C ILE A 38 2.82 -13.86 10.09
N ILE A 39 3.19 -12.65 9.67
CA ILE A 39 2.45 -11.91 8.64
C ILE A 39 2.44 -12.66 7.31
N ARG A 40 3.54 -13.32 6.93
CA ARG A 40 3.65 -14.10 5.69
C ARG A 40 2.86 -15.41 5.77
N ASP A 41 2.96 -16.14 6.88
CA ASP A 41 2.36 -17.45 7.03
C ASP A 41 0.85 -17.36 7.29
N ASP A 42 0.41 -16.37 8.09
CA ASP A 42 -1.00 -16.12 8.39
C ASP A 42 -1.65 -15.11 7.43
N GLN A 43 -0.96 -14.72 6.36
CA GLN A 43 -1.40 -13.69 5.42
C GLN A 43 -2.81 -13.95 4.90
N THR A 44 -3.09 -15.18 4.46
CA THR A 44 -4.37 -15.57 3.89
C THR A 44 -5.50 -15.55 4.92
N THR A 45 -5.21 -15.97 6.15
CA THR A 45 -6.17 -15.99 7.26
C THR A 45 -6.50 -14.57 7.72
N TRP A 46 -5.48 -13.71 7.82
CA TRP A 46 -5.62 -12.31 8.20
C TRP A 46 -6.36 -11.49 7.12
N LEU A 47 -6.02 -11.67 5.84
CA LEU A 47 -6.76 -11.07 4.74
C LEU A 47 -8.21 -11.57 4.75
N SER A 48 -8.44 -12.86 4.97
CA SER A 48 -9.80 -13.41 5.03
C SER A 48 -10.63 -12.95 6.24
N SER A 49 -9.99 -12.52 7.34
CA SER A 49 -10.68 -12.01 8.53
C SER A 49 -10.94 -10.51 8.47
N ILE A 50 -10.08 -9.75 7.79
CA ILE A 50 -10.29 -8.31 7.50
C ILE A 50 -11.31 -8.12 6.38
N LEU A 51 -11.26 -8.96 5.36
CA LEU A 51 -12.27 -9.02 4.32
C LEU A 51 -13.53 -9.58 4.98
N ASP A 52 -14.24 -8.71 5.68
CA ASP A 52 -15.52 -8.96 6.32
C ASP A 52 -16.42 -9.61 5.27
N LYS A 53 -16.52 -10.94 5.29
CA LYS A 53 -17.30 -11.74 4.33
C LYS A 53 -18.80 -11.60 4.61
N ASN A 54 -19.26 -10.38 4.89
CA ASN A 54 -20.65 -9.96 4.73
C ASN A 54 -21.06 -9.95 3.23
N ILE A 55 -20.52 -10.88 2.45
CA ILE A 55 -20.95 -11.28 1.11
C ILE A 55 -22.38 -11.87 1.18
N HIS A 56 -22.85 -12.24 2.37
CA HIS A 56 -24.17 -12.84 2.58
C HIS A 56 -25.34 -11.87 2.59
N THR A 57 -25.11 -10.55 2.61
CA THR A 57 -26.18 -9.62 2.27
C THR A 57 -26.17 -9.44 0.76
N ASN A 58 -27.12 -10.03 0.05
CA ASN A 58 -27.48 -9.58 -1.29
C ASN A 58 -27.89 -8.11 -1.16
N ILE A 59 -26.94 -7.18 -1.30
CA ILE A 59 -27.22 -5.75 -1.27
C ILE A 59 -27.93 -5.44 -2.58
N VAL A 60 -29.26 -5.38 -2.51
CA VAL A 60 -30.10 -4.93 -3.62
C VAL A 60 -30.33 -3.44 -3.46
N ILE A 61 -29.94 -2.68 -4.48
CA ILE A 61 -30.20 -1.24 -4.53
C ILE A 61 -31.54 -1.07 -5.24
N ASP A 62 -32.57 -0.69 -4.48
CA ASP A 62 -33.92 -0.51 -5.03
C ASP A 62 -34.11 0.84 -5.72
N ARG A 63 -33.39 1.88 -5.25
CA ARG A 63 -33.59 3.26 -5.68
C ARG A 63 -32.30 4.05 -5.63
N VAL A 64 -32.13 4.98 -6.57
CA VAL A 64 -30.97 5.88 -6.65
C VAL A 64 -31.44 7.30 -6.95
N LEU A 65 -30.83 8.27 -6.28
CA LEU A 65 -31.01 9.70 -6.60
C LEU A 65 -29.97 10.10 -7.65
N VAL A 66 -30.44 10.51 -8.82
CA VAL A 66 -29.58 10.95 -9.94
C VAL A 66 -29.87 12.42 -10.23
N ASP A 67 -28.82 13.20 -10.50
CA ASP A 67 -28.97 14.58 -10.94
C ASP A 67 -29.50 14.60 -12.39
N GLU A 68 -30.56 15.37 -12.65
CA GLU A 68 -31.16 15.42 -14.01
C GLU A 68 -30.21 15.99 -15.06
N LYS A 69 -29.32 16.89 -14.64
CA LYS A 69 -28.28 17.50 -15.47
C LYS A 69 -27.03 17.72 -14.62
N PRO A 70 -25.82 17.52 -15.20
CA PRO A 70 -24.57 17.77 -14.49
C PRO A 70 -24.50 19.25 -14.07
N GLY A 71 -24.48 19.51 -12.77
CA GLY A 71 -24.36 20.85 -12.19
C GLY A 71 -25.67 21.54 -11.78
N VAL A 72 -26.83 20.89 -11.94
CA VAL A 72 -28.13 21.41 -11.44
C VAL A 72 -28.53 20.63 -10.19
N THR A 73 -28.98 21.31 -9.13
CA THR A 73 -29.39 20.70 -7.86
C THR A 73 -30.70 19.90 -7.91
N THR A 74 -31.36 19.82 -9.07
CA THR A 74 -32.60 19.04 -9.23
C THR A 74 -32.26 17.55 -9.31
N LYS A 75 -32.69 16.82 -8.27
CA LYS A 75 -32.49 15.39 -8.13
C LYS A 75 -33.76 14.64 -8.52
N ARG A 76 -33.61 13.62 -9.35
CA ARG A 76 -34.67 12.68 -9.71
C ARG A 76 -34.44 11.35 -8.99
N LEU A 77 -35.48 10.82 -8.35
CA LEU A 77 -35.45 9.49 -7.76
C LEU A 77 -35.75 8.44 -8.84
N VAL A 78 -34.77 7.60 -9.12
CA VAL A 78 -34.87 6.50 -10.08
C VAL A 78 -35.28 5.23 -9.32
N THR A 79 -36.35 4.59 -9.75
CA THR A 79 -36.90 3.35 -9.15
C THR A 79 -36.94 2.19 -10.16
N ASN A 80 -36.76 2.45 -11.45
CA ASN A 80 -36.72 1.40 -12.47
C ASN A 80 -35.40 0.61 -12.32
N PRO A 81 -35.42 -0.72 -12.15
CA PRO A 81 -34.23 -1.53 -11.89
C PRO A 81 -33.15 -1.41 -12.98
N GLU A 82 -33.52 -1.27 -14.26
CA GLU A 82 -32.54 -1.10 -15.34
C GLU A 82 -31.83 0.26 -15.26
N GLU A 83 -32.59 1.32 -14.99
CA GLU A 83 -32.04 2.67 -14.82
C GLU A 83 -31.20 2.78 -13.55
N VAL A 84 -31.66 2.16 -12.44
CA VAL A 84 -30.91 2.08 -11.18
C VAL A 84 -29.57 1.42 -11.41
N LYS A 85 -29.55 0.23 -12.03
CA LYS A 85 -28.30 -0.49 -12.31
C LYS A 85 -27.33 0.38 -13.13
N LYS A 86 -27.81 1.02 -14.20
CA LYS A 86 -26.97 1.87 -15.05
C LYS A 86 -26.41 3.09 -14.30
N ALA A 87 -27.22 3.72 -13.45
CA ALA A 87 -26.78 4.85 -12.64
C ALA A 87 -25.71 4.42 -11.62
N VAL A 88 -25.96 3.31 -10.91
CA VAL A 88 -25.00 2.72 -9.97
C VAL A 88 -23.69 2.38 -10.68
N ASP A 89 -23.73 1.64 -11.79
CA ASP A 89 -22.54 1.25 -12.54
C ASP A 89 -21.71 2.47 -12.96
N ASN A 90 -22.36 3.54 -13.40
CA ASN A 90 -21.71 4.79 -13.76
C ASN A 90 -21.09 5.51 -12.56
N ASP A 91 -21.78 5.57 -11.42
CA ASP A 91 -21.27 6.19 -10.20
C ASP A 91 -20.06 5.41 -9.65
N PHE A 92 -20.13 4.08 -9.62
CA PHE A 92 -19.00 3.23 -9.28
C PHE A 92 -17.83 3.45 -10.24
N ALA A 93 -18.07 3.45 -11.56
CA ALA A 93 -17.04 3.73 -12.54
C ALA A 93 -16.38 5.11 -12.33
N ASN A 94 -17.15 6.11 -11.91
CA ASN A 94 -16.65 7.44 -11.60
C ASN A 94 -15.84 7.49 -10.30
N MET A 95 -16.30 6.82 -9.24
CA MET A 95 -15.58 6.73 -7.95
C MET A 95 -14.21 6.06 -8.11
N PHE A 96 -14.17 4.98 -8.89
CA PHE A 96 -12.96 4.20 -9.15
C PHE A 96 -12.25 4.61 -10.44
N ARG A 97 -12.65 5.74 -11.04
CA ARG A 97 -11.99 6.24 -12.25
C ARG A 97 -10.52 6.50 -11.94
N LYS A 98 -9.64 6.03 -12.83
CA LYS A 98 -8.21 6.36 -12.78
C LYS A 98 -8.06 7.88 -12.73
N ARG A 99 -7.51 8.38 -11.62
CA ARG A 99 -7.17 9.79 -11.48
C ARG A 99 -5.92 10.04 -12.31
N ASN A 100 -6.07 10.65 -13.48
CA ASN A 100 -4.94 11.19 -14.26
C ASN A 100 -4.46 12.49 -13.60
N THR A 101 -3.94 12.39 -12.39
CA THR A 101 -3.30 13.53 -11.71
C THR A 101 -1.87 13.64 -12.21
N GLN A 102 -1.63 14.56 -13.15
CA GLN A 102 -0.27 14.97 -13.50
C GLN A 102 0.24 15.90 -12.39
N LEU A 103 1.44 15.61 -11.86
CA LEU A 103 2.09 16.43 -10.83
C LEU A 103 2.19 17.90 -11.24
N ASN A 104 2.47 18.15 -12.53
CA ASN A 104 2.60 19.48 -13.11
C ASN A 104 1.29 20.29 -13.15
N THR A 105 0.14 19.62 -13.00
CA THR A 105 -1.20 20.26 -13.01
C THR A 105 -1.74 20.48 -11.60
N LEU A 106 -1.03 20.03 -10.56
CA LEU A 106 -1.42 20.25 -9.18
C LEU A 106 -1.16 21.70 -8.74
N ILE A 107 -1.93 22.17 -7.76
CA ILE A 107 -1.74 23.48 -7.13
C ILE A 107 -0.33 23.50 -6.47
N PRO A 108 0.39 24.65 -6.48
CA PRO A 108 1.78 24.71 -6.00
C PRO A 108 2.02 24.13 -4.61
N PHE A 109 1.06 24.25 -3.69
CA PHE A 109 1.10 23.63 -2.36
C PHE A 109 1.31 22.11 -2.43
N TRP A 110 0.54 21.42 -3.28
CA TRP A 110 0.65 19.97 -3.44
C TRP A 110 1.89 19.59 -4.23
N GLN A 111 2.31 20.40 -5.20
CA GLN A 111 3.57 20.18 -5.92
C GLN A 111 4.73 20.13 -4.93
N HIS A 112 4.80 21.08 -4.01
CA HIS A 112 5.84 21.12 -2.99
C HIS A 112 5.80 19.90 -2.03
N ILE A 113 4.61 19.43 -1.65
CA ILE A 113 4.48 18.23 -0.78
C ILE A 113 4.95 16.95 -1.49
N TYR A 114 4.65 16.82 -2.79
CA TYR A 114 4.96 15.63 -3.58
C TYR A 114 6.31 15.72 -4.32
N GLU A 115 7.03 16.83 -4.20
CA GLU A 115 8.38 16.95 -4.70
C GLU A 115 9.29 15.93 -4.01
N LEU A 116 10.12 15.25 -4.80
CA LEU A 116 11.05 14.25 -4.30
C LEU A 116 12.18 14.95 -3.53
N ILE A 117 12.21 14.76 -2.21
CA ILE A 117 13.21 15.38 -1.34
C ILE A 117 14.28 14.35 -0.95
N GLY A 118 15.54 14.72 -1.14
CA GLY A 118 16.70 13.99 -0.63
C GLY A 118 16.96 12.65 -1.31
N LYS A 119 17.31 11.64 -0.52
CA LYS A 119 17.87 10.35 -0.97
C LYS A 119 16.88 9.48 -1.78
N PHE A 120 15.59 9.76 -1.69
CA PHE A 120 14.56 8.98 -2.39
C PHE A 120 14.37 9.40 -3.84
N LYS A 121 14.96 10.52 -4.27
CA LYS A 121 14.83 10.99 -5.66
C LYS A 121 15.38 9.98 -6.66
N GLU A 122 16.57 9.45 -6.43
CA GLU A 122 17.22 8.46 -7.31
C GLU A 122 16.43 7.15 -7.39
N VAL A 123 15.94 6.66 -6.24
CA VAL A 123 15.14 5.43 -6.17
C VAL A 123 13.81 5.60 -6.90
N MET A 124 13.14 6.73 -6.68
CA MET A 124 11.86 7.01 -7.32
C MET A 124 12.04 7.20 -8.83
N GLU A 125 13.09 7.90 -9.29
CA GLU A 125 13.40 8.04 -10.72
C GLU A 125 13.58 6.69 -11.44
N VAL A 126 14.12 5.67 -10.76
CA VAL A 126 14.18 4.31 -11.32
C VAL A 126 12.78 3.71 -11.47
N THR A 127 11.90 3.91 -10.50
CA THR A 127 10.51 3.39 -10.55
C THR A 127 9.61 4.14 -11.53
N THR A 128 9.87 5.42 -11.80
CA THR A 128 9.10 6.21 -12.78
C THR A 128 9.52 5.93 -14.22
N LYS A 129 10.67 5.28 -14.45
CA LYS A 129 11.09 4.88 -15.79
C LYS A 129 10.18 3.76 -16.30
N ASN A 130 9.73 3.91 -17.54
CA ASN A 130 8.97 2.87 -18.22
C ASN A 130 9.83 1.62 -18.34
N ILE A 131 9.25 0.46 -18.01
CA ILE A 131 9.89 -0.84 -18.19
C ILE A 131 10.13 -1.06 -19.67
N THR A 132 11.36 -1.40 -20.05
CA THR A 132 11.69 -1.71 -21.44
C THR A 132 11.13 -3.09 -21.81
N LEU A 133 10.69 -3.28 -23.06
CA LEU A 133 10.20 -4.57 -23.55
C LEU A 133 11.18 -5.73 -23.28
N LYS A 134 12.49 -5.45 -23.33
CA LYS A 134 13.56 -6.40 -23.02
C LYS A 134 13.56 -6.81 -21.54
N GLU A 135 13.40 -5.86 -20.63
CA GLU A 135 13.33 -6.09 -19.18
C GLU A 135 12.06 -6.87 -18.84
N TRP A 136 10.93 -6.49 -19.45
CA TRP A 136 9.66 -7.20 -19.30
C TRP A 136 9.76 -8.66 -19.72
N ASN A 137 10.31 -8.94 -20.92
CA ASN A 137 10.45 -10.30 -21.42
C ASN A 137 11.39 -11.16 -20.55
N ASN A 138 12.41 -10.56 -19.92
CA ASN A 138 13.26 -11.27 -18.99
C ASN A 138 12.52 -11.62 -17.69
N ILE A 139 11.74 -10.68 -17.14
CA ILE A 139 10.91 -10.94 -15.94
C ILE A 139 9.90 -12.05 -16.22
N VAL A 140 9.23 -12.02 -17.39
CA VAL A 140 8.25 -13.05 -17.77
C VAL A 140 8.90 -14.43 -17.88
N LYS A 141 10.12 -14.52 -18.41
CA LYS A 141 10.87 -15.78 -18.48
C LYS A 141 11.30 -16.32 -17.11
N ASP A 142 11.52 -15.43 -16.14
CA ASP A 142 11.90 -15.76 -14.77
C ASP A 142 10.71 -16.15 -13.88
N LEU A 143 9.46 -15.97 -14.35
CA LEU A 143 8.27 -16.40 -13.62
C LEU A 143 8.14 -17.92 -13.65
N ASN A 144 8.06 -18.54 -12.46
CA ASN A 144 7.89 -19.98 -12.33
C ASN A 144 6.49 -20.43 -12.78
N GLU A 145 6.44 -21.27 -13.80
CA GLU A 145 5.21 -21.90 -14.34
C GLU A 145 4.44 -22.73 -13.30
N LYS A 146 5.11 -23.14 -12.20
CA LYS A 146 4.55 -24.05 -11.19
C LYS A 146 3.84 -23.36 -10.02
N SER A 147 3.80 -22.02 -9.98
CA SER A 147 3.15 -21.30 -8.87
C SER A 147 1.66 -21.12 -9.16
N ALA A 148 0.81 -21.41 -8.17
CA ALA A 148 -0.64 -21.35 -8.34
C ALA A 148 -1.11 -19.91 -8.59
N ALA A 149 -1.80 -19.73 -9.71
CA ALA A 149 -2.38 -18.47 -10.11
C ALA A 149 -3.36 -17.99 -9.02
N GLY A 150 -3.14 -16.78 -8.48
CA GLY A 150 -4.12 -16.16 -7.57
C GLY A 150 -5.47 -15.94 -8.26
N LEU A 151 -6.48 -15.44 -7.54
CA LEU A 151 -7.87 -15.24 -8.03
C LEU A 151 -8.04 -14.54 -9.40
N PHE A 152 -7.01 -13.87 -9.91
CA PHE A 152 -6.97 -13.22 -11.23
C PHE A 152 -6.07 -13.92 -12.28
N SER A 153 -5.66 -15.17 -12.05
CA SER A 153 -4.76 -15.95 -12.91
C SER A 153 -3.38 -15.31 -13.17
N ILE A 154 -2.87 -14.50 -12.24
CA ILE A 154 -1.54 -13.89 -12.30
C ILE A 154 -0.76 -14.25 -11.03
N ASN A 155 0.46 -14.75 -11.20
CA ASN A 155 1.41 -14.99 -10.11
C ASN A 155 2.07 -13.67 -9.69
N TYR A 156 1.82 -13.21 -8.47
CA TYR A 156 2.54 -12.07 -7.90
C TYR A 156 3.77 -12.57 -7.14
N LYS A 157 4.93 -12.05 -7.53
CA LYS A 157 6.12 -12.01 -6.69
C LYS A 157 6.17 -10.61 -6.09
N ILE A 158 5.86 -10.49 -4.79
CA ILE A 158 6.11 -9.23 -4.08
C ILE A 158 7.64 -9.14 -3.91
N ILE A 159 8.23 -8.09 -4.49
CA ILE A 159 9.65 -7.72 -4.31
C ILE A 159 9.84 -7.14 -2.91
#